data_AF-A0A3M7HXB5-F1
#
_entry.id   AF-A0A3M7HXB5-F1
#
_cell.length_a   1.000
_cell.length_b   1.000
_cell.length_c   1.000
_cell.angle_alpha   90.00
_cell.angle_beta   90.00
_cell.angle_gamma   90.00
#
_symmetry.space_group_name_H-M   'P 1'
#
loop_
_entity.id
_entity.type
_entity.pdbx_description
1 polymer ?
#
loop_
_entity_poly.entity_id
_entity_poly.type
_entity_poly.pdbx_seq_one_letter_code
_entity_poly.pdbx_strand_id
1 'polypeptide(L)'
;ETTLTPETLTAHTTLSWPNLHAARYWTLLTSAFSHQGPLHFLFNMLSLKAFATILTRTPGLKPSHIILLATGSALAGSLGFLYHDSHRRQTDQGTNLIGRTVEGSNRQISRSIPGARGIETHRSALGASGMVLGFGAAATCLAPFTPMSVMFLPVPIPLWVLTTVYAAADTYFLDDPRSPVGHSAHLGGTVFGGLFYLVVLRRMGGGLGVFGGGGGGGLGRGWWGR
;
A
#
# COMPACT_ATOMS: atom_id res chain seq x y z
N GLU A 1 19.63 -22.26 -18.36
CA GLU A 1 18.33 -21.86 -17.78
C GLU A 1 18.58 -20.94 -16.60
N THR A 2 17.83 -19.85 -16.46
CA THR A 2 17.90 -19.02 -15.26
C THR A 2 17.10 -19.71 -14.16
N THR A 3 17.76 -20.19 -13.11
CA THR A 3 17.09 -20.84 -11.98
C THR A 3 16.21 -19.83 -11.25
N LEU A 4 14.93 -20.16 -11.01
CA LEU A 4 14.04 -19.32 -10.23
C LEU A 4 14.42 -19.40 -8.74
N THR A 5 15.24 -18.46 -8.28
CA THR A 5 15.62 -18.33 -6.87
C THR A 5 14.99 -17.08 -6.24
N PRO A 6 14.87 -16.99 -4.90
CA PRO A 6 14.40 -15.78 -4.22
C PRO A 6 15.18 -14.51 -4.60
N GLU A 7 16.48 -14.63 -4.83
CA GLU A 7 17.34 -13.52 -5.27
C GLU A 7 16.97 -13.08 -6.69
N THR A 8 16.72 -14.05 -7.58
CA THR A 8 16.29 -13.79 -8.96
C THR A 8 14.92 -13.14 -8.98
N LEU A 9 13.97 -13.58 -8.15
CA LEU A 9 12.68 -12.92 -8.01
C LEU A 9 12.84 -11.50 -7.48
N THR A 10 13.58 -11.31 -6.39
CA THR A 10 13.82 -9.98 -5.80
C THR A 10 14.41 -9.02 -6.82
N ALA A 11 15.42 -9.46 -7.58
CA ALA A 11 16.08 -8.65 -8.59
C ALA A 11 15.13 -8.28 -9.76
N HIS A 12 14.12 -9.08 -10.07
CA HIS A 12 13.29 -8.87 -11.27
C HIS A 12 11.85 -8.44 -10.99
N THR A 13 11.37 -8.53 -9.74
CA THR A 13 9.96 -8.25 -9.40
C THR A 13 9.79 -7.18 -8.34
N THR A 14 10.86 -6.68 -7.70
CA THR A 14 10.77 -5.61 -6.69
C THR A 14 11.13 -4.26 -7.29
N LEU A 15 10.55 -3.19 -6.75
CA LEU A 15 10.80 -1.83 -7.22
C LEU A 15 12.04 -1.26 -6.56
N SER A 16 13.03 -0.88 -7.35
CA SER A 16 14.22 -0.20 -6.87
C SER A 16 14.84 0.63 -7.98
N TRP A 17 15.63 1.64 -7.62
CA TRP A 17 16.35 2.45 -8.62
C TRP A 17 17.27 1.62 -9.53
N PRO A 18 18.09 0.66 -9.04
CA PRO A 18 18.87 -0.21 -9.91
C PRO A 18 18.03 -0.93 -10.96
N ASN A 19 16.83 -1.40 -10.58
CA ASN A 19 15.92 -2.06 -11.52
C ASN A 19 15.41 -1.09 -12.58
N LEU A 20 15.06 0.15 -12.23
CA LEU A 20 14.66 1.15 -13.21
C LEU A 20 15.79 1.55 -14.15
N HIS A 21 17.02 1.73 -13.64
CA HIS A 21 18.19 2.01 -14.47
C HIS A 21 18.52 0.86 -15.42
N ALA A 22 18.23 -0.38 -15.02
CA ALA A 22 18.32 -1.57 -15.87
C ALA A 22 17.11 -1.75 -16.82
N ALA A 23 16.32 -0.69 -17.05
CA ALA A 23 15.12 -0.68 -17.90
C ALA A 23 14.03 -1.69 -17.49
N ARG A 24 13.99 -2.11 -16.22
CA ARG A 24 12.99 -3.05 -15.68
C ARG A 24 11.73 -2.33 -15.24
N TYR A 25 11.11 -1.57 -16.15
CA TYR A 25 9.95 -0.73 -15.85
C TYR A 25 8.73 -1.53 -15.35
N TRP A 26 8.64 -2.82 -15.68
CA TRP A 26 7.60 -3.72 -15.16
C TRP A 26 7.59 -3.80 -13.62
N THR A 27 8.73 -3.54 -12.95
CA THR A 27 8.84 -3.52 -11.49
C THR A 27 7.96 -2.46 -10.82
N LEU A 28 7.53 -1.43 -11.57
CA LEU A 28 6.52 -0.46 -11.10
C LEU A 28 5.18 -1.12 -10.78
N LEU A 29 4.87 -2.25 -11.42
CA LEU A 29 3.63 -2.99 -11.22
C LEU A 29 3.86 -4.35 -10.55
N THR A 30 4.90 -5.10 -10.94
CA THR A 30 5.16 -6.44 -10.39
C THR A 30 5.55 -6.41 -8.91
N SER A 31 6.06 -5.28 -8.42
CA SER A 31 6.33 -5.06 -6.98
C SER A 31 5.07 -5.17 -6.13
N ALA A 32 3.91 -4.77 -6.65
CA ALA A 32 2.63 -4.90 -5.95
C ALA A 32 2.21 -6.37 -5.72
N PHE A 33 2.77 -7.32 -6.47
CA PHE A 33 2.51 -8.74 -6.31
C PHE A 33 3.58 -9.46 -5.45
N SER A 34 4.70 -8.81 -5.19
CA SER A 34 5.83 -9.37 -4.41
C SER A 34 5.62 -9.14 -2.92
N HIS A 35 5.83 -10.14 -2.06
CA HIS A 35 5.60 -10.05 -0.62
C HIS A 35 6.75 -10.64 0.19
N GLN A 36 7.13 -9.98 1.30
CA GLN A 36 8.24 -10.41 2.17
C GLN A 36 7.95 -11.69 2.96
N GLY A 37 6.68 -12.09 3.08
CA GLY A 37 6.32 -13.30 3.79
C GLY A 37 4.81 -13.58 3.82
N PRO A 38 4.41 -14.78 4.30
CA PRO A 38 3.03 -15.24 4.22
C PRO A 38 2.02 -14.38 4.98
N LEU A 39 2.35 -13.89 6.17
CA LEU A 39 1.45 -13.04 6.95
C LEU A 39 1.21 -11.68 6.29
N HIS A 40 2.26 -11.05 5.74
CA HIS A 40 2.13 -9.78 5.01
C HIS A 40 1.22 -9.97 3.77
N PHE A 41 1.42 -11.07 3.03
CA PHE A 41 0.55 -11.44 1.93
C PHE A 41 -0.90 -11.64 2.38
N LEU A 42 -1.12 -12.42 3.44
CA LEU A 42 -2.45 -12.72 3.97
C LEU A 42 -3.22 -11.45 4.35
N PHE A 43 -2.59 -10.54 5.11
CA PHE A 43 -3.23 -9.29 5.53
C PHE A 43 -3.55 -8.37 4.37
N ASN A 44 -2.65 -8.27 3.38
CA ASN A 44 -2.92 -7.49 2.17
C ASN A 44 -4.12 -8.05 1.41
N MET A 45 -4.16 -9.36 1.18
CA MET A 45 -5.22 -9.99 0.39
C MET A 45 -6.58 -9.96 1.12
N LEU A 46 -6.59 -10.16 2.44
CA LEU A 46 -7.81 -10.04 3.24
C LEU A 46 -8.36 -8.61 3.21
N SER A 47 -7.49 -7.61 3.37
CA SER A 47 -7.86 -6.19 3.31
C SER A 47 -8.35 -5.80 1.92
N LEU A 48 -7.64 -6.22 0.87
CA LEU A 48 -8.04 -5.98 -0.52
C LEU A 48 -9.42 -6.59 -0.80
N LYS A 49 -9.66 -7.83 -0.37
CA LYS A 49 -10.96 -8.49 -0.51
C LYS A 49 -12.05 -7.71 0.22
N ALA A 50 -11.79 -7.25 1.45
CA ALA A 50 -12.77 -6.51 2.24
C ALA A 50 -13.17 -5.20 1.55
N PHE A 51 -12.20 -4.38 1.13
CA PHE A 51 -12.47 -3.11 0.46
C PHE A 51 -13.07 -3.29 -0.94
N ALA A 52 -12.57 -4.24 -1.72
CA ALA A 52 -13.13 -4.55 -3.03
C ALA A 52 -14.61 -4.98 -2.93
N THR A 53 -14.97 -5.76 -1.91
CA THR A 53 -16.37 -6.17 -1.66
C THR A 53 -17.30 -4.99 -1.39
N ILE A 54 -16.81 -3.94 -0.72
CA ILE A 54 -17.58 -2.71 -0.50
C ILE A 54 -17.80 -2.00 -1.84
N LEU A 55 -16.74 -1.86 -2.64
CA LEU A 55 -16.79 -1.16 -3.91
C LEU A 55 -17.70 -1.87 -4.92
N THR A 56 -17.62 -3.19 -5.05
CA THR A 56 -18.39 -3.98 -6.04
C THR A 56 -19.90 -3.98 -5.80
N ARG A 57 -20.37 -3.53 -4.63
CA ARG A 57 -21.80 -3.30 -4.36
C ARG A 57 -22.33 -2.02 -5.02
N THR A 58 -21.46 -1.18 -5.58
CA THR A 58 -21.85 0.05 -6.27
C THR A 58 -22.50 -0.27 -7.61
N PRO A 59 -23.76 0.14 -7.84
CA PRO A 59 -24.42 -0.03 -9.14
C PRO A 59 -23.61 0.62 -10.27
N GLY A 60 -23.46 -0.09 -11.38
CA GLY A 60 -22.72 0.40 -12.56
C GLY A 60 -21.19 0.21 -12.51
N LEU A 61 -20.63 -0.31 -11.40
CA LEU A 61 -19.20 -0.57 -11.30
C LEU A 61 -18.79 -1.81 -12.13
N LYS A 62 -18.17 -1.55 -13.27
CA LYS A 62 -17.61 -2.59 -14.17
C LYS A 62 -16.22 -3.09 -13.71
N PRO A 63 -15.79 -4.31 -14.12
CA PRO A 63 -14.45 -4.83 -13.84
C PRO A 63 -13.30 -3.92 -14.28
N SER A 64 -13.46 -3.17 -15.38
CA SER A 64 -12.45 -2.21 -15.86
C SER A 64 -12.12 -1.13 -14.82
N HIS A 65 -13.09 -0.69 -14.03
CA HIS A 65 -12.88 0.29 -12.97
C HIS A 65 -12.06 -0.28 -11.81
N ILE A 66 -12.28 -1.56 -11.47
CA ILE A 66 -11.50 -2.26 -10.45
C ILE A 66 -10.06 -2.46 -10.91
N ILE A 67 -9.86 -2.83 -12.18
CA ILE A 67 -8.52 -2.95 -12.77
C ILE A 67 -7.81 -1.60 -12.76
N LEU A 68 -8.50 -0.51 -13.17
CA LEU A 68 -7.95 0.84 -13.15
C LEU A 68 -7.58 1.28 -11.72
N LEU A 69 -8.45 1.02 -10.74
CA LEU A 69 -8.17 1.33 -9.35
C LEU A 69 -6.94 0.55 -8.85
N ALA A 70 -6.84 -0.73 -9.19
CA ALA A 70 -5.73 -1.58 -8.79
C ALA A 70 -4.39 -1.16 -9.40
N THR A 71 -4.33 -1.06 -10.72
CA THR A 71 -3.09 -0.70 -11.43
C THR A 71 -2.70 0.75 -11.16
N GLY A 72 -3.66 1.67 -11.12
CA GLY A 72 -3.42 3.08 -10.82
C GLY A 72 -2.92 3.30 -9.40
N SER A 73 -3.49 2.62 -8.40
CA SER A 73 -3.00 2.71 -7.02
C SER A 73 -1.61 2.10 -6.85
N ALA A 74 -1.33 0.97 -7.53
CA ALA A 74 -0.01 0.36 -7.53
C ALA A 74 1.04 1.28 -8.15
N LEU A 75 0.75 1.88 -9.31
CA LEU A 75 1.65 2.83 -9.98
C LEU A 75 1.85 4.10 -9.15
N ALA A 76 0.78 4.68 -8.59
CA ALA A 76 0.88 5.85 -7.74
C ALA A 76 1.70 5.58 -6.47
N GLY A 77 1.53 4.39 -5.86
CA GLY A 77 2.37 3.96 -4.75
C GLY A 77 3.83 3.79 -5.14
N SER A 78 4.10 3.17 -6.29
CA SER A 78 5.45 3.04 -6.85
C SER A 78 6.11 4.42 -7.07
N LEU A 79 5.37 5.37 -7.63
CA LEU A 79 5.85 6.75 -7.81
C LEU A 79 6.09 7.46 -6.47
N GLY A 80 5.19 7.30 -5.49
CA GLY A 80 5.37 7.84 -4.14
C GLY A 80 6.64 7.31 -3.47
N PHE A 81 6.89 6.00 -3.57
CA PHE A 81 8.12 5.39 -3.08
C PHE A 81 9.38 5.98 -3.75
N LEU A 82 9.39 6.07 -5.09
CA LEU A 82 10.54 6.59 -5.83
C LEU A 82 10.82 8.05 -5.52
N TYR A 83 9.77 8.86 -5.41
CA TYR A 83 9.88 10.27 -5.03
C TYR A 83 10.50 10.39 -3.64
N HIS A 84 10.05 9.62 -2.67
CA HIS A 84 10.60 9.68 -1.32
C HIS A 84 12.04 9.16 -1.22
N ASP A 85 12.33 8.05 -1.90
CA ASP A 85 13.68 7.46 -1.92
C ASP A 85 14.69 8.39 -2.61
N SER A 86 14.29 9.14 -3.64
CA SER A 86 15.17 10.12 -4.29
C SER A 86 15.52 11.29 -3.38
N HIS A 87 14.56 11.81 -2.62
CA HIS A 87 14.79 12.91 -1.67
C HIS A 87 15.70 12.48 -0.52
N ARG A 88 15.52 11.27 0.00
CA ARG A 88 16.38 10.71 1.05
C ARG A 88 17.82 10.53 0.59
N ARG A 89 18.05 10.04 -0.64
CA ARG A 89 19.40 9.88 -1.19
C ARG A 89 20.15 11.20 -1.31
N GLN A 90 19.46 12.27 -1.70
CA GLN A 90 20.07 13.60 -1.80
C GLN A 90 20.52 14.11 -0.42
N THR A 91 19.69 13.93 0.60
CA THR A 91 20.02 14.28 1.99
C THR A 91 21.20 13.47 2.52
N ASP A 92 21.19 12.14 2.33
CA ASP A 92 22.25 11.26 2.82
C ASP A 92 23.60 11.55 2.15
N GLN A 93 23.63 11.83 0.84
CA GLN A 93 24.87 12.19 0.14
C GLN A 93 25.53 13.47 0.66
N GLY A 94 24.76 14.44 1.17
CA GLY A 94 25.30 15.64 1.83
C GLY A 94 25.92 15.40 3.20
N THR A 95 25.58 14.29 3.87
CA THR A 95 26.07 13.96 5.22
C THR A 95 27.27 12.99 5.24
N ASN A 96 27.65 12.44 4.08
CA ASN A 96 28.69 11.42 3.93
C ASN A 96 30.14 11.91 4.15
N LEU A 97 30.36 13.09 4.74
CA LEU A 97 31.70 13.52 5.14
C LEU A 97 32.19 12.84 6.44
N ILE A 98 31.31 12.30 7.28
CA ILE A 98 31.68 11.58 8.51
C ILE A 98 30.74 10.40 8.70
N GLY A 99 31.24 9.18 8.44
CA GLY A 99 30.46 7.94 8.40
C GLY A 99 29.64 7.68 9.66
N ARG A 100 28.32 7.70 9.53
CA ARG A 100 27.38 7.17 10.52
C ARG A 100 26.89 5.81 10.07
N THR A 101 27.35 4.76 10.74
CA THR A 101 26.75 3.42 10.67
C THR A 101 25.44 3.43 11.44
N VAL A 102 24.31 3.41 10.74
CA VAL A 102 22.98 3.24 11.34
C VAL A 102 22.60 1.77 11.27
N GLU A 103 22.55 1.13 12.44
CA GLU A 103 22.20 -0.28 12.62
C GLU A 103 20.67 -0.43 12.63
N GLY A 104 20.13 -1.22 11.69
CA GLY A 104 18.70 -1.50 11.54
C GLY A 104 18.48 -2.78 10.75
N SER A 105 17.60 -3.65 11.24
CA SER A 105 17.57 -5.10 11.03
C SER A 105 17.20 -5.62 9.62
N ASN A 106 17.38 -4.84 8.56
CA ASN A 106 17.08 -5.29 7.20
C ASN A 106 18.03 -4.74 6.12
N ARG A 107 19.24 -4.34 6.49
CA ARG A 107 20.29 -3.96 5.54
C ARG A 107 21.48 -4.90 5.67
N GLN A 108 21.80 -5.55 4.56
CA GLN A 108 23.02 -6.33 4.37
C GLN A 108 24.22 -5.48 4.80
N ILE A 109 24.96 -6.02 5.78
CA ILE A 109 26.07 -5.38 6.49
C ILE A 109 27.06 -4.79 5.48
N SER A 110 27.12 -3.46 5.41
CA SER A 110 28.13 -2.76 4.62
C SER A 110 29.16 -2.18 5.57
N ARG A 111 30.20 -2.96 5.86
CA ARG A 111 31.42 -2.47 6.51
C ARG A 111 32.10 -1.52 5.53
N SER A 112 32.00 -0.21 5.74
CA SER A 112 32.76 0.76 4.95
C SER A 112 34.22 0.77 5.42
N ILE A 113 35.09 0.04 4.70
CA ILE A 113 36.55 0.22 4.81
C ILE A 113 36.91 1.53 4.10
N PRO A 114 37.66 2.46 4.72
CA PRO A 114 38.17 3.65 4.04
C PRO A 114 38.94 3.24 2.77
N GLY A 115 38.46 3.64 1.59
CA GLY A 115 39.04 3.27 0.28
C GLY A 115 38.38 2.08 -0.43
N ALA A 116 37.46 1.34 0.21
CA ALA A 116 36.61 0.38 -0.50
C ALA A 116 35.42 1.12 -1.13
N ARG A 117 35.13 0.86 -2.43
CA ARG A 117 33.89 1.30 -3.08
C ARG A 117 32.72 0.91 -2.18
N GLY A 118 31.99 1.90 -1.67
CA GLY A 118 30.87 1.68 -0.76
C GLY A 118 29.88 0.69 -1.36
N ILE A 119 29.49 -0.31 -0.58
CA ILE A 119 28.38 -1.20 -0.93
C ILE A 119 27.12 -0.35 -0.84
N GLU A 120 26.59 0.10 -1.98
CA GLU A 120 25.33 0.83 -2.02
C GLU A 120 24.19 -0.10 -1.59
N THR A 121 23.69 0.09 -0.35
CA THR A 121 22.51 -0.65 0.12
C THR A 121 21.25 -0.04 -0.47
N HIS A 122 20.89 -0.49 -1.66
CA HIS A 122 19.68 -0.06 -2.36
C HIS A 122 18.43 -0.53 -1.60
N ARG A 123 17.50 0.40 -1.35
CA ARG A 123 16.16 0.06 -0.86
C ARG A 123 15.33 -0.49 -2.02
N SER A 124 14.56 -1.54 -1.72
CA SER A 124 13.57 -2.10 -2.64
C SER A 124 12.19 -2.05 -1.99
N ALA A 125 11.18 -1.63 -2.76
CA ALA A 125 9.78 -1.69 -2.37
C ALA A 125 9.10 -2.94 -2.96
N LEU A 126 8.23 -3.54 -2.15
CA LEU A 126 7.40 -4.68 -2.51
C LEU A 126 6.15 -4.71 -1.63
N GLY A 127 5.05 -5.21 -2.18
CA GLY A 127 3.81 -5.45 -1.46
C GLY A 127 2.60 -4.79 -2.11
N ALA A 128 1.44 -5.44 -1.98
CA ALA A 128 0.18 -4.91 -2.48
C ALA A 128 -0.38 -3.75 -1.63
N SER A 129 0.30 -3.33 -0.57
CA SER A 129 -0.23 -2.39 0.42
C SER A 129 -0.60 -1.02 -0.18
N GLY A 130 0.16 -0.48 -1.14
CA GLY A 130 -0.25 0.72 -1.88
C GLY A 130 -1.57 0.55 -2.63
N MET A 131 -1.78 -0.63 -3.22
CA MET A 131 -3.07 -0.99 -3.85
C MET A 131 -4.19 -1.11 -2.81
N VAL A 132 -3.93 -1.81 -1.71
CA VAL A 132 -4.88 -1.98 -0.59
C VAL A 132 -5.34 -0.62 -0.05
N LEU A 133 -4.40 0.31 0.14
CA LEU A 133 -4.66 1.65 0.65
C LEU A 133 -5.46 2.51 -0.34
N GLY A 134 -5.20 2.38 -1.64
CA GLY A 134 -6.05 3.00 -2.67
C GLY A 134 -7.48 2.46 -2.67
N PHE A 135 -7.66 1.14 -2.53
CA PHE A 135 -8.99 0.55 -2.37
C PHE A 135 -9.68 1.01 -1.08
N GLY A 136 -8.95 1.04 0.02
CA GLY A 136 -9.43 1.52 1.31
C GLY A 136 -9.88 2.97 1.26
N ALA A 137 -9.10 3.85 0.62
CA ALA A 137 -9.45 5.25 0.41
C ALA A 137 -10.73 5.41 -0.41
N ALA A 138 -10.81 4.74 -1.57
CA ALA A 138 -12.00 4.77 -2.41
C ALA A 138 -13.26 4.25 -1.68
N ALA A 139 -13.12 3.14 -0.95
CA ALA A 139 -14.20 2.54 -0.16
C ALA A 139 -14.62 3.45 1.00
N THR A 140 -13.67 4.13 1.65
CA THR A 140 -13.95 5.08 2.73
C THR A 140 -14.76 6.26 2.23
N CYS A 141 -14.38 6.83 1.09
CA CYS A 141 -15.12 7.95 0.51
C CYS A 141 -16.54 7.54 0.08
N LEU A 142 -16.72 6.28 -0.32
CA LEU A 142 -18.03 5.76 -0.74
C LEU A 142 -18.94 5.42 0.44
N ALA A 143 -18.42 4.73 1.45
CA ALA A 143 -19.20 4.16 2.55
C ALA A 143 -18.44 4.27 3.90
N PRO A 144 -18.22 5.49 4.40
CA PRO A 144 -17.31 5.76 5.52
C PRO A 144 -17.73 5.07 6.83
N PHE A 145 -19.04 4.89 7.04
CA PHE A 145 -19.58 4.29 8.26
C PHE A 145 -19.76 2.77 8.17
N THR A 146 -19.25 2.13 7.12
CA THR A 146 -19.27 0.66 7.02
C THR A 146 -18.52 0.07 8.22
N PRO A 147 -19.17 -0.79 9.04
CA PRO A 147 -18.51 -1.43 10.17
C PRO A 147 -17.53 -2.49 9.66
N MET A 148 -16.27 -2.36 10.07
CA MET A 148 -15.19 -3.27 9.68
C MET A 148 -14.76 -4.10 10.89
N SER A 149 -14.78 -5.42 10.75
CA SER A 149 -14.18 -6.31 11.73
C SER A 149 -12.67 -6.37 11.50
N VAL A 150 -11.90 -5.88 12.47
CA VAL A 150 -10.44 -6.03 12.48
C VAL A 150 -10.10 -7.36 13.16
N MET A 151 -9.15 -8.11 12.61
CA MET A 151 -8.75 -9.38 13.18
C MET A 151 -8.35 -9.19 14.65
N PHE A 152 -8.92 -10.01 15.53
CA PHE A 152 -8.74 -10.00 16.99
C PHE A 152 -9.42 -8.88 17.78
N LEU A 153 -10.05 -7.90 17.15
CA LEU A 153 -10.86 -6.90 17.86
C LEU A 153 -12.33 -7.33 17.87
N PRO A 154 -12.97 -7.44 19.06
CA PRO A 154 -14.38 -7.86 19.16
C PRO A 154 -15.36 -6.74 18.76
N VAL A 155 -14.89 -5.49 18.69
CA VAL A 155 -15.72 -4.32 18.38
C VAL A 155 -15.48 -3.89 16.92
N PRO A 156 -16.53 -3.84 16.08
CA PRO A 156 -16.41 -3.31 14.72
C PRO A 156 -16.03 -1.83 14.75
N ILE A 157 -15.09 -1.44 13.89
CA ILE A 157 -14.62 -0.07 13.77
C ILE A 157 -15.15 0.52 12.46
N PRO A 158 -15.68 1.77 12.45
CA PRO A 158 -16.09 2.41 11.21
C PRO A 158 -14.91 2.54 10.24
N LEU A 159 -15.16 2.27 8.96
CA LEU A 159 -14.13 2.27 7.91
C LEU A 159 -13.31 3.58 7.88
N TRP A 160 -13.97 4.73 8.04
CA TRP A 160 -13.28 6.02 8.04
C TRP A 160 -12.24 6.16 9.17
N VAL A 161 -12.48 5.54 10.33
CA VAL A 161 -11.52 5.56 11.44
C VAL A 161 -10.28 4.76 11.05
N LEU A 162 -10.47 3.55 10.52
CA LEU A 162 -9.35 2.67 10.14
C LEU A 162 -8.45 3.33 9.10
N THR A 163 -9.03 3.89 8.04
CA THR A 163 -8.24 4.47 6.95
C THR A 163 -7.61 5.81 7.32
N THR A 164 -8.29 6.64 8.11
CA THR A 164 -7.71 7.90 8.61
C THR A 164 -6.56 7.64 9.57
N VAL A 165 -6.71 6.71 10.51
CA VAL A 165 -5.63 6.34 11.45
C VAL A 165 -4.43 5.77 10.70
N TYR A 166 -4.65 4.90 9.70
CA TYR A 166 -3.56 4.35 8.91
C TYR A 166 -2.83 5.44 8.10
N ALA A 167 -3.56 6.32 7.43
CA ALA A 167 -2.97 7.44 6.69
C ALA A 167 -2.21 8.41 7.62
N ALA A 168 -2.73 8.66 8.83
CA ALA A 168 -2.05 9.46 9.85
C ALA A 168 -0.75 8.78 10.33
N ALA A 169 -0.77 7.46 10.53
CA ALA A 169 0.43 6.71 10.87
C ALA A 169 1.47 6.75 9.73
N ASP A 170 1.05 6.57 8.48
CA ASP A 170 1.96 6.66 7.33
C ASP A 170 2.59 8.05 7.18
N THR A 171 1.82 9.11 7.38
CA THR A 171 2.36 10.48 7.35
C THR A 171 3.31 10.74 8.52
N TYR A 172 2.99 10.27 9.73
CA TYR A 172 3.83 10.45 10.91
C TYR A 172 5.18 9.72 10.80
N PHE A 173 5.19 8.49 10.29
CA PHE A 173 6.40 7.66 10.17
C PHE A 173 7.10 7.80 8.81
N LEU A 174 6.63 8.71 7.94
CA LEU A 174 7.15 8.88 6.58
C LEU A 174 8.67 8.98 6.55
N ASP A 175 9.24 9.81 7.44
CA ASP A 175 10.67 10.08 7.48
C ASP A 175 11.46 9.27 8.52
N ASP A 176 10.84 8.31 9.21
CA ASP A 176 11.57 7.46 10.16
C ASP A 176 12.55 6.52 9.43
N PRO A 177 13.87 6.60 9.70
CA PRO A 177 14.86 5.73 9.08
C PRO A 177 14.78 4.28 9.59
N ARG A 178 14.15 4.05 10.76
CA ARG A 178 14.00 2.74 11.39
C ARG A 178 12.77 1.97 10.89
N SER A 179 11.84 2.64 10.21
CA SER A 179 10.65 1.97 9.68
C SER A 179 11.00 1.09 8.48
N PRO A 180 10.66 -0.22 8.51
CA PRO A 180 10.78 -1.09 7.35
C PRO A 180 9.65 -0.89 6.33
N VAL A 181 8.69 0.00 6.62
CA VAL A 181 7.45 0.17 5.86
C VAL A 181 7.58 1.29 4.81
N GLY A 182 7.09 1.02 3.60
CA GLY A 182 7.03 2.00 2.51
C GLY A 182 5.88 3.00 2.65
N HIS A 183 5.91 3.85 3.68
CA HIS A 183 4.84 4.80 3.99
C HIS A 183 4.49 5.73 2.81
N SER A 184 5.49 6.21 2.07
CA SER A 184 5.29 7.01 0.86
C SER A 184 4.54 6.26 -0.25
N ALA A 185 4.72 4.93 -0.34
CA ALA A 185 3.99 4.10 -1.28
C ALA A 185 2.51 3.96 -0.89
N HIS A 186 2.23 3.85 0.41
CA HIS A 186 0.87 3.81 0.93
C HIS A 186 0.13 5.12 0.68
N LEU A 187 0.80 6.26 0.91
CA LEU A 187 0.25 7.58 0.65
C LEU A 187 -0.07 7.79 -0.84
N GLY A 188 0.85 7.39 -1.73
CA GLY A 188 0.60 7.45 -3.18
C GLY A 188 -0.65 6.66 -3.60
N GLY A 189 -0.81 5.45 -3.07
CA GLY A 189 -2.01 4.63 -3.27
C GLY A 189 -3.28 5.29 -2.73
N THR A 190 -3.25 5.77 -1.49
CA THR A 190 -4.36 6.49 -0.82
C THR A 190 -4.83 7.69 -1.64
N VAL A 191 -3.89 8.51 -2.13
CA VAL A 191 -4.19 9.68 -2.97
C VAL A 191 -4.90 9.25 -4.26
N PHE A 192 -4.37 8.24 -4.96
CA PHE A 192 -5.01 7.74 -6.18
C PHE A 192 -6.41 7.21 -5.93
N GLY A 193 -6.62 6.45 -4.85
CA GLY A 193 -7.94 5.94 -4.46
C GLY A 193 -8.96 7.05 -4.20
N GLY A 194 -8.56 8.11 -3.50
CA GLY A 194 -9.40 9.28 -3.27
C GLY A 194 -9.76 10.00 -4.58
N LEU A 195 -8.78 10.20 -5.47
CA LEU A 195 -9.01 10.79 -6.79
C LEU A 195 -9.95 9.93 -7.66
N PHE A 196 -9.75 8.63 -7.65
CA PHE A 196 -10.59 7.68 -8.35
C PHE A 196 -12.04 7.77 -7.86
N TYR A 197 -12.25 7.89 -6.54
CA TYR A 197 -13.60 8.14 -6.01
C TYR A 197 -14.18 9.44 -6.59
N LEU A 198 -13.45 10.55 -6.53
CA LEU A 198 -13.96 11.86 -6.97
C LEU A 198 -14.35 11.88 -8.46
N VAL A 199 -13.56 11.20 -9.31
CA VAL A 199 -13.74 11.22 -10.77
C VAL A 199 -14.72 10.15 -11.26
N VAL A 200 -14.63 8.94 -10.71
CA VAL A 200 -15.34 7.75 -11.20
C VAL A 200 -16.53 7.44 -10.30
N LEU A 201 -16.29 7.13 -9.03
CA LEU A 201 -17.32 6.60 -8.14
C LEU A 201 -18.34 7.67 -7.72
N ARG A 202 -17.95 8.93 -7.56
CA ARG A 202 -18.86 10.01 -7.13
C ARG A 202 -20.05 10.17 -8.09
N ARG A 203 -19.83 9.94 -9.39
CA ARG A 203 -20.89 9.98 -10.42
C ARG A 203 -21.80 8.76 -10.38
N MET A 204 -21.32 7.63 -9.87
CA MET A 204 -22.06 6.36 -9.77
C MET A 204 -22.74 6.19 -8.41
N GLY A 205 -22.13 6.72 -7.35
CA GLY A 205 -22.52 6.60 -5.95
C GLY A 205 -23.53 7.65 -5.48
N GLY A 206 -23.93 8.60 -6.34
CA GLY A 206 -24.95 9.61 -6.03
C GLY A 206 -26.36 9.05 -5.75
N GLY A 207 -26.56 7.74 -5.86
CA GLY A 207 -27.83 7.05 -5.54
C GLY A 207 -27.87 6.34 -4.19
N LEU A 208 -26.80 6.34 -3.39
CA LEU A 208 -26.78 5.66 -2.07
C LEU A 208 -27.43 6.48 -0.93
N GLY A 209 -28.40 7.35 -1.26
CA GLY A 209 -29.25 8.06 -0.32
C GLY A 209 -30.31 7.19 0.39
N VAL A 210 -30.09 5.88 0.57
CA VAL A 210 -31.08 4.95 1.17
C VAL A 210 -30.41 3.94 2.10
N PHE A 211 -29.57 4.40 3.04
CA PHE A 211 -29.19 3.58 4.21
C PHE A 211 -29.18 4.39 5.52
N GLY A 212 -30.01 5.42 5.62
CA GLY A 212 -30.18 6.16 6.88
C GLY A 212 -31.55 6.84 6.99
N GLY A 213 -32.47 6.23 7.74
CA GLY A 213 -33.61 6.92 8.33
C GLY A 213 -34.97 6.25 8.12
N GLY A 214 -35.31 5.24 8.93
CA GLY A 214 -36.71 4.80 9.05
C GLY A 214 -36.92 3.49 9.80
N GLY A 215 -37.33 3.59 11.07
CA GLY A 215 -38.18 2.60 11.74
C GLY A 215 -37.47 1.41 12.40
N GLY A 216 -37.63 1.29 13.72
CA GLY A 216 -37.00 0.26 14.53
C GLY A 216 -37.63 -1.13 14.47
N GLY A 217 -36.98 -2.05 15.19
CA GLY A 217 -37.54 -3.33 15.64
C GLY A 217 -36.88 -4.58 15.04
N GLY A 218 -36.22 -5.37 15.90
CA GLY A 218 -36.20 -6.82 15.73
C GLY A 218 -34.86 -7.49 15.38
N LEU A 219 -34.22 -8.02 16.42
CA LEU A 219 -33.70 -9.40 16.54
C LEU A 219 -32.63 -9.90 15.55
N GLY A 220 -31.51 -10.33 16.13
CA GLY A 220 -30.31 -10.72 15.42
C GLY A 220 -30.37 -12.04 14.66
N ARG A 221 -29.29 -12.29 13.89
CA ARG A 221 -28.77 -13.62 13.54
C ARG A 221 -27.31 -13.46 13.09
N GLY A 222 -26.45 -14.24 13.72
CA GLY A 222 -25.01 -14.26 13.51
C GLY A 222 -24.59 -14.82 12.16
N TRP A 223 -23.47 -14.31 11.67
CA TRP A 223 -22.81 -14.63 10.41
C TRP A 223 -21.87 -15.83 10.56
N TRP A 224 -22.39 -17.03 10.82
CA TRP A 224 -21.71 -18.30 10.52
C TRP A 224 -22.78 -19.36 10.26
N GLY A 225 -22.93 -19.77 9.00
CA GLY A 225 -23.85 -20.84 8.64
C GLY A 225 -24.33 -20.76 7.19
N ARG A 226 -23.46 -21.16 6.26
CA ARG A 226 -23.73 -22.04 5.11
C ARG A 226 -22.48 -22.18 4.26
#